data_AF-A0AAV7X057-F1
#
_entry.id   AF-A0AAV7X057-F1
#
_cell.length_a   1.000
_cell.length_b   1.000
_cell.length_c   1.000
_cell.angle_alpha   90.00
_cell.angle_beta   90.00
_cell.angle_gamma   90.00
#
_symmetry.space_group_name_H-M   'P 1'
#
loop_
_entity.id
_entity.type
_entity.pdbx_description
1 polymer ?
#
loop_
_entity_poly.entity_id
_entity_poly.type
_entity_poly.pdbx_seq_one_letter_code
_entity_poly.pdbx_strand_id
1 'polypeptide(L)'
;MQRGLCCQSDGAPLMRAFMEQLFESLLNDLATLKREIAADIKDLKREGIDLGQRVDTVEQAQDARKDELDCHRRELLTLQDKNQELQYQIEDLENRSRRSNIRIKGVPTQAIAGPLEDFVVHLFLHVAPALKEQNIVLDRTHRAGRPARVAGQAKDILTLNDTPETNFATLWDTLKAVVRGQFIAARQNALRHDKRQQLEVDIGALEETHRQCGSLAVRRQLAIQRKQLRALDEDKAEYALLRTKQKFYTGENRAGRLPPHRLRTKATERRVGELRLPDGTLTCQEELIRQQF
;
A
#
# COMPACT_ATOMS: atom_id res chain seq x y z
N MET A 1 -97.60 -8.33 76.93
CA MET A 1 -96.33 -9.07 76.79
C MET A 1 -95.90 -8.90 75.33
N GLN A 2 -94.85 -8.10 75.04
CA GLN A 2 -93.48 -8.58 74.77
C GLN A 2 -93.47 -9.65 73.66
N ARG A 3 -92.81 -9.56 72.49
CA ARG A 3 -91.65 -8.85 71.91
C ARG A 3 -91.93 -8.77 70.38
N GLY A 4 -91.50 -7.80 69.57
CA GLY A 4 -90.18 -7.21 69.45
C GLY A 4 -89.47 -7.79 68.22
N LEU A 5 -88.95 -6.89 67.36
CA LEU A 5 -87.94 -7.08 66.29
C LEU A 5 -88.44 -7.29 64.86
N CYS A 6 -88.79 -6.14 64.26
CA CYS A 6 -88.16 -5.59 63.05
C CYS A 6 -87.05 -6.47 62.43
N CYS A 7 -87.28 -7.03 61.26
CA CYS A 7 -86.22 -7.46 60.34
C CYS A 7 -86.19 -6.46 59.19
N GLN A 8 -85.46 -5.35 59.39
CA GLN A 8 -85.07 -4.45 58.31
C GLN A 8 -84.03 -5.16 57.44
N SER A 9 -84.18 -5.02 56.14
CA SER A 9 -83.24 -5.47 55.11
C SER A 9 -81.98 -4.57 55.15
N ASP A 10 -81.06 -4.83 56.07
CA ASP A 10 -79.86 -4.00 56.33
C ASP A 10 -78.69 -4.22 55.34
N GLY A 11 -78.83 -5.10 54.34
CA GLY A 11 -77.75 -5.41 53.38
C GLY A 11 -77.62 -4.47 52.18
N ALA A 12 -78.71 -3.81 51.77
CA ALA A 12 -78.73 -2.94 50.58
C ALA A 12 -77.91 -1.62 50.71
N PRO A 13 -77.92 -0.90 51.85
CA PRO A 13 -77.15 0.35 51.97
C PRO A 13 -75.64 0.10 52.12
N LEU A 14 -75.22 -1.03 52.71
CA LEU A 14 -73.81 -1.38 52.85
C LEU A 14 -73.16 -1.74 51.51
N MET A 15 -73.85 -2.54 50.68
CA MET A 15 -73.38 -2.85 49.32
C MET A 15 -73.36 -1.60 48.43
N ARG A 16 -74.30 -0.68 48.60
CA ARG A 16 -74.32 0.58 47.86
C ARG A 16 -73.13 1.47 48.21
N ALA A 17 -72.83 1.64 49.50
CA ALA A 17 -71.67 2.42 49.95
C ALA A 17 -70.34 1.81 49.48
N PHE A 18 -70.22 0.47 49.51
CA PHE A 18 -69.03 -0.22 49.00
C PHE A 18 -68.86 -0.02 47.48
N MET A 19 -69.94 -0.11 46.71
CA MET A 19 -69.90 0.14 45.27
C MET A 19 -69.56 1.60 44.96
N GLU A 20 -70.11 2.57 45.70
CA GLU A 20 -69.77 4.00 45.56
C GLU A 20 -68.28 4.24 45.84
N GLN A 21 -67.73 3.65 46.91
CA GLN A 21 -66.31 3.74 47.24
C GLN A 21 -65.41 3.08 46.19
N LEU A 22 -65.80 1.92 45.64
CA LEU A 22 -65.08 1.26 44.55
C LEU A 22 -65.09 2.09 43.27
N PHE A 23 -66.24 2.66 42.89
CA PHE A 23 -66.34 3.53 41.73
C PHE A 23 -65.50 4.79 41.89
N GLU A 24 -65.49 5.39 43.09
CA GLU A 24 -64.67 6.56 43.38
C GLU A 24 -63.17 6.23 43.33
N SER A 25 -62.76 5.07 43.85
CA SER A 25 -61.38 4.56 43.71
C SER A 25 -61.00 4.37 42.24
N LEU A 26 -61.84 3.70 41.45
CA LEU A 26 -61.58 3.46 40.02
C LEU A 26 -61.50 4.75 39.21
N LEU A 27 -62.35 5.74 39.51
CA LEU A 27 -62.29 7.06 38.87
C LEU A 27 -61.01 7.80 39.23
N ASN A 28 -60.55 7.68 40.48
CA ASN A 28 -59.27 8.26 40.91
C ASN A 28 -58.08 7.58 40.22
N ASP A 29 -58.10 6.24 40.11
CA ASP A 29 -57.07 5.46 39.41
C ASP A 29 -57.04 5.76 37.90
N LEU A 30 -58.20 5.95 37.27
CA LEU A 30 -58.27 6.40 35.87
C LEU A 30 -57.73 7.82 35.71
N ALA A 31 -57.98 8.70 36.68
CA ALA A 31 -57.49 10.07 36.67
C ALA A 31 -55.97 10.16 36.94
N THR A 32 -55.38 9.27 37.73
CA THR A 32 -53.92 9.16 37.91
C THR A 32 -53.27 8.60 36.65
N LEU A 33 -53.76 7.47 36.11
CA LEU A 33 -53.25 6.89 34.87
C LEU A 33 -53.31 7.86 33.69
N LYS A 34 -54.40 8.62 33.56
CA LYS A 34 -54.52 9.66 32.53
C LYS A 34 -53.44 10.75 32.68
N ARG A 35 -53.11 11.15 33.90
CA ARG A 35 -52.07 12.15 34.18
C ARG A 35 -50.68 11.60 33.90
N GLU A 36 -50.41 10.36 34.27
CA GLU A 36 -49.13 9.66 34.01
C GLU A 36 -48.90 9.51 32.51
N ILE A 37 -49.88 8.98 31.76
CA ILE A 37 -49.79 8.86 30.30
C ILE A 37 -49.55 10.24 29.64
N ALA A 38 -50.22 11.29 30.12
CA ALA A 38 -50.02 12.63 29.58
C ALA A 38 -48.61 13.19 29.87
N ALA A 39 -48.04 12.86 31.04
CA ALA A 39 -46.66 13.21 31.38
C ALA A 39 -45.66 12.45 30.50
N ASP A 40 -45.81 11.14 30.38
CA ASP A 40 -44.94 10.29 29.54
C ASP A 40 -44.98 10.73 28.07
N ILE A 41 -46.16 11.05 27.52
CA ILE A 41 -46.29 11.58 26.16
C ILE A 41 -45.52 12.91 26.00
N LYS A 42 -45.52 13.75 27.03
CA LYS A 42 -44.80 15.03 27.00
C LYS A 42 -43.29 14.82 27.02
N ASP A 43 -42.83 13.86 27.82
CA ASP A 43 -41.40 13.55 27.92
C ASP A 43 -40.89 12.85 26.65
N LEU A 44 -41.65 11.89 26.10
CA LEU A 44 -41.36 11.30 24.79
C LEU A 44 -41.29 12.34 23.67
N LYS A 45 -42.15 13.37 23.70
CA LYS A 45 -42.08 14.48 22.73
C LYS A 45 -40.80 15.31 22.88
N ARG A 46 -40.35 15.55 24.11
CA ARG A 46 -39.10 16.27 24.38
C ARG A 46 -37.90 15.47 23.90
N GLU A 47 -37.85 14.18 24.24
CA GLU A 47 -36.81 13.26 23.76
C GLU A 47 -36.81 13.15 22.24
N GLY A 48 -38.00 13.12 21.61
CA GLY A 48 -38.13 13.13 20.16
C GLY A 48 -37.53 14.38 19.50
N ILE A 49 -37.68 15.55 20.12
CA ILE A 49 -37.08 16.80 19.65
C ILE A 49 -35.55 16.77 19.82
N ASP A 50 -35.04 16.32 20.97
CA ASP A 50 -33.60 16.21 21.22
C ASP A 50 -32.93 15.24 20.25
N LEU A 51 -33.55 14.08 20.01
CA LEU A 51 -33.09 13.12 19.02
C LEU A 51 -33.09 13.72 17.62
N GLY A 52 -34.12 14.49 17.23
CA GLY A 52 -34.15 15.20 15.96
C GLY A 52 -32.94 16.13 15.79
N GLN A 53 -32.66 16.98 16.79
CA GLN A 53 -31.53 17.91 16.75
C GLN A 53 -30.17 17.20 16.67
N ARG A 54 -30.02 16.09 17.40
CA ARG A 54 -28.81 15.27 17.37
C ARG A 54 -28.63 14.58 16.02
N VAL A 55 -29.70 14.09 15.42
CA VAL A 55 -29.69 13.50 14.07
C VAL A 55 -29.26 14.55 13.05
N ASP A 56 -29.86 15.74 13.08
CA ASP A 56 -29.52 16.84 12.16
C ASP A 56 -28.03 17.22 12.27
N THR A 57 -27.50 17.29 13.50
CA THR A 57 -26.08 17.60 13.74
C THR A 57 -25.16 16.53 13.15
N VAL A 58 -25.53 15.26 13.31
CA VAL A 58 -24.76 14.13 12.77
C VAL A 58 -24.82 14.11 11.24
N GLU A 59 -25.98 14.39 10.64
CA GLU A 59 -26.14 14.47 9.19
C GLU A 59 -25.28 15.59 8.59
N GLN A 60 -25.30 16.79 9.17
CA GLN A 60 -24.45 17.91 8.75
C GLN A 60 -22.96 17.58 8.85
N ALA A 61 -22.54 16.95 9.96
CA ALA A 61 -21.15 16.53 10.13
C ALA A 61 -20.75 15.43 9.13
N GLN A 62 -21.69 14.56 8.75
CA GLN A 62 -21.47 13.51 7.77
C GLN A 62 -21.32 14.09 6.36
N ASP A 63 -22.12 15.09 6.00
CA ASP A 63 -22.03 15.78 4.72
C ASP A 63 -20.68 16.51 4.59
N ALA A 64 -20.26 17.25 5.63
CA ALA A 64 -18.95 17.91 5.64
C ALA A 64 -17.79 16.93 5.44
N ARG A 65 -17.83 15.76 6.11
CA ARG A 65 -16.82 14.71 5.94
C ARG A 65 -16.83 14.11 4.53
N LYS A 66 -18.00 13.99 3.91
CA LYS A 66 -18.12 13.48 2.54
C LYS A 66 -17.45 14.45 1.56
N ASP A 67 -17.67 15.75 1.74
CA ASP A 67 -17.03 16.79 0.92
C ASP A 67 -15.50 16.79 1.07
N GLU A 68 -14.98 16.59 2.28
CA GLU A 68 -13.54 16.41 2.54
C GLU A 68 -12.98 15.16 1.83
N LEU A 69 -13.67 14.02 1.91
CA LEU A 69 -13.26 12.79 1.22
C LEU A 69 -13.23 12.96 -0.30
N ASP A 70 -14.20 13.67 -0.87
CA ASP A 70 -14.24 13.98 -2.30
C ASP A 70 -13.13 14.96 -2.71
N CYS A 71 -12.73 15.88 -1.82
CA CYS A 71 -11.56 16.73 -2.02
C CYS A 71 -10.26 15.90 -2.05
N HIS A 72 -10.03 15.06 -1.04
CA HIS A 72 -8.85 14.20 -0.97
C HIS A 72 -8.78 13.20 -2.13
N ARG A 73 -9.92 12.67 -2.59
CA ARG A 73 -9.96 11.80 -3.77
C ARG A 73 -9.46 12.52 -5.04
N ARG A 74 -9.86 13.78 -5.25
CA ARG A 74 -9.40 14.58 -6.40
C ARG A 74 -7.89 14.86 -6.32
N GLU A 75 -7.38 15.14 -5.13
CA GLU A 75 -5.95 15.35 -4.91
C GLU A 75 -5.15 14.07 -5.20
N LEU A 76 -5.63 12.91 -4.73
CA LEU A 76 -5.01 11.61 -5.01
C LEU A 76 -4.93 11.31 -6.51
N LEU A 77 -5.99 11.58 -7.26
CA LEU A 77 -5.97 11.42 -8.72
C LEU A 77 -4.93 12.34 -9.37
N THR A 78 -4.88 13.61 -8.95
CA THR A 78 -3.91 14.58 -9.47
C THR A 78 -2.46 14.16 -9.18
N LEU A 79 -2.20 13.61 -7.99
CA LEU A 79 -0.88 13.10 -7.62
C LEU A 79 -0.53 11.81 -8.38
N GLN A 80 -1.51 10.97 -8.70
CA GLN A 80 -1.30 9.78 -9.53
C GLN A 80 -0.90 10.18 -10.97
N ASP A 81 -1.61 11.15 -11.56
CA ASP A 81 -1.32 11.64 -12.90
C ASP A 81 0.09 12.24 -12.99
N LYS A 82 0.47 13.09 -12.02
CA LYS A 82 1.83 13.66 -11.93
C LYS A 82 2.90 12.58 -11.78
N ASN A 83 2.63 11.54 -10.99
CA ASN A 83 3.56 10.42 -10.85
C ASN A 83 3.72 9.65 -12.17
N GLN A 84 2.63 9.46 -12.91
CA GLN A 84 2.67 8.79 -14.20
C GLN A 84 3.44 9.63 -15.24
N GLU A 85 3.23 10.95 -15.26
CA GLU A 85 3.99 11.85 -16.13
C GLU A 85 5.49 11.82 -15.82
N LEU A 86 5.87 11.90 -14.54
CA LEU A 86 7.27 11.77 -14.13
C LEU A 86 7.87 10.42 -14.52
N GLN A 87 7.09 9.33 -14.47
CA GLN A 87 7.54 8.02 -14.93
C GLN A 87 7.84 8.02 -16.43
N TYR A 88 6.96 8.59 -17.25
CA TYR A 88 7.20 8.71 -18.70
C TYR A 88 8.43 9.56 -19.01
N GLN A 89 8.61 10.68 -18.31
CA GLN A 89 9.79 11.53 -18.48
C GLN A 89 11.08 10.78 -18.13
N ILE A 90 11.10 10.03 -17.03
CA ILE A 90 12.25 9.20 -16.64
C ILE A 90 12.52 8.12 -17.69
N GLU A 91 11.47 7.46 -18.21
CA GLU A 91 11.61 6.44 -19.24
C GLU A 91 12.20 7.02 -20.53
N ASP A 92 11.72 8.18 -20.99
CA ASP A 92 12.27 8.86 -22.17
C ASP A 92 13.73 9.26 -21.95
N LEU A 93 14.07 9.84 -20.80
CA LEU A 93 15.46 10.20 -20.46
C LEU A 93 16.37 8.97 -20.38
N GLU A 94 15.90 7.88 -19.79
CA GLU A 94 16.64 6.61 -19.77
C GLU A 94 16.83 6.04 -21.18
N ASN A 95 15.79 6.08 -22.01
CA ASN A 95 15.87 5.62 -23.39
C ASN A 95 16.87 6.46 -24.18
N ARG A 96 16.82 7.79 -24.08
CA ARG A 96 17.80 8.71 -24.70
C ARG A 96 19.23 8.43 -24.22
N SER A 97 19.42 8.22 -22.92
CA SER A 97 20.72 7.86 -22.33
C SER A 97 21.23 6.48 -22.82
N ARG A 98 20.33 5.54 -23.16
CA ARG A 98 20.70 4.20 -23.65
C ARG A 98 20.82 4.09 -25.16
N ARG A 99 20.36 5.08 -25.95
CA ARG A 99 20.41 5.05 -27.42
C ARG A 99 21.84 4.89 -27.96
N SER A 100 22.83 5.43 -27.27
CA SER A 100 24.25 5.28 -27.61
C SER A 100 24.89 4.00 -27.07
N ASN A 101 24.17 3.20 -26.26
CA ASN A 101 24.73 2.03 -25.60
C ASN A 101 24.48 0.76 -26.43
N ILE A 102 25.55 0.15 -26.92
CA ILE A 102 25.51 -1.12 -27.65
C ILE A 102 25.84 -2.27 -26.68
N ARG A 103 25.00 -3.32 -26.66
CA ARG A 103 25.22 -4.52 -25.83
C ARG A 103 25.62 -5.72 -26.67
N ILE A 104 26.87 -6.11 -26.57
CA ILE A 104 27.44 -7.25 -27.30
C ILE A 104 27.31 -8.51 -26.41
N LYS A 105 26.70 -9.57 -26.94
CA LYS A 105 26.50 -10.85 -26.24
C LYS A 105 27.41 -11.93 -26.83
N GLY A 106 27.76 -12.94 -26.02
CA GLY A 106 28.54 -14.10 -26.49
C GLY A 106 30.05 -13.92 -26.48
N VAL A 107 30.57 -12.81 -25.93
CA VAL A 107 32.02 -12.57 -25.85
C VAL A 107 32.65 -13.46 -24.75
N PRO A 108 33.52 -14.43 -25.11
CA PRO A 108 34.16 -15.31 -24.14
C PRO A 108 35.02 -14.52 -23.16
N THR A 109 35.11 -14.98 -21.91
CA THR A 109 35.94 -14.31 -20.89
C THR A 109 37.43 -14.48 -21.14
N GLN A 110 37.81 -15.63 -21.72
CA GLN A 110 39.19 -16.06 -21.92
C GLN A 110 39.83 -15.51 -23.21
N ALA A 111 39.00 -15.03 -24.16
CA ALA A 111 39.45 -14.61 -25.49
C ALA A 111 39.98 -13.17 -25.54
N ILE A 112 39.91 -12.42 -24.44
CA ILE A 112 40.34 -11.01 -24.39
C ILE A 112 41.70 -10.94 -23.72
N ALA A 113 42.76 -11.02 -24.52
CA ALA A 113 44.12 -10.75 -24.09
C ALA A 113 44.44 -9.27 -24.37
N GLY A 114 43.92 -8.36 -23.53
CA GLY A 114 44.16 -6.92 -23.67
C GLY A 114 43.04 -6.03 -23.11
N PRO A 115 43.15 -4.69 -23.26
CA PRO A 115 42.10 -3.75 -22.95
C PRO A 115 40.80 -4.07 -23.71
N LEU A 116 39.65 -3.93 -23.04
CA LEU A 116 38.35 -4.25 -23.63
C LEU A 116 38.02 -3.33 -24.82
N GLU A 117 38.56 -2.12 -24.82
CA GLU A 117 38.38 -1.09 -25.85
C GLU A 117 38.94 -1.56 -27.19
N ASP A 118 40.18 -2.05 -27.21
CA ASP A 118 40.85 -2.54 -28.42
C ASP A 118 40.09 -3.71 -29.05
N PHE A 119 39.60 -4.63 -28.23
CA PHE A 119 38.78 -5.75 -28.70
C PHE A 119 37.49 -5.24 -29.37
N VAL A 120 36.83 -4.24 -28.80
CA VAL A 120 35.57 -3.69 -29.34
C VAL A 120 35.83 -2.94 -30.65
N VAL A 121 36.90 -2.14 -30.74
CA VAL A 121 37.29 -1.46 -31.99
C VAL A 121 37.59 -2.48 -33.08
N HIS A 122 38.42 -3.48 -32.80
CA HIS A 122 38.74 -4.54 -33.75
C HIS A 122 37.50 -5.33 -34.20
N LEU A 123 36.58 -5.63 -33.27
CA LEU A 123 35.32 -6.29 -33.60
C LEU A 123 34.46 -5.44 -34.55
N PHE A 124 34.36 -4.13 -34.33
CA PHE A 124 33.59 -3.24 -35.19
C PHE A 124 34.19 -3.12 -36.60
N LEU A 125 35.51 -3.02 -36.72
CA LEU A 125 36.18 -3.00 -38.03
C LEU A 125 36.03 -4.33 -38.77
N HIS A 126 36.04 -5.45 -38.05
CA HIS A 126 35.83 -6.76 -38.66
C HIS A 126 34.39 -6.94 -39.18
N VAL A 127 33.40 -6.49 -38.41
CA VAL A 127 31.97 -6.60 -38.80
C VAL A 127 31.60 -5.57 -39.87
N ALA A 128 32.19 -4.39 -39.84
CA ALA A 128 31.93 -3.31 -40.77
C ALA A 128 33.24 -2.68 -41.28
N PRO A 129 33.87 -3.28 -42.32
CA PRO A 129 35.17 -2.85 -42.83
C PRO A 129 35.19 -1.45 -43.43
N ALA A 130 34.02 -0.88 -43.75
CA ALA A 130 33.88 0.48 -44.25
C ALA A 130 34.05 1.55 -43.15
N LEU A 131 34.06 1.16 -41.88
CA LEU A 131 34.31 2.07 -40.77
C LEU A 131 35.80 2.37 -40.65
N LYS A 132 36.11 3.63 -40.36
CA LYS A 132 37.48 4.07 -40.01
C LYS A 132 37.61 4.10 -38.49
N GLU A 133 38.75 3.67 -37.95
CA GLU A 133 39.04 3.69 -36.50
C GLU A 133 38.81 5.06 -35.87
N GLN A 134 39.20 6.13 -36.56
CA GLN A 134 39.06 7.52 -36.10
C GLN A 134 37.59 7.95 -35.87
N ASN A 135 36.63 7.23 -36.44
CA ASN A 135 35.20 7.53 -36.29
C ASN A 135 34.56 6.76 -35.12
N ILE A 136 35.28 5.84 -34.48
CA ILE A 136 34.77 5.01 -33.39
C ILE A 136 35.26 5.61 -32.06
N VAL A 137 34.49 6.55 -31.52
CA VAL A 137 34.76 7.14 -30.20
C VAL A 137 33.99 6.36 -29.13
N LEU A 138 34.72 5.69 -28.25
CA LEU A 138 34.16 4.93 -27.13
C LEU A 138 34.26 5.78 -25.85
N ASP A 139 33.12 6.16 -25.26
CA ASP A 139 33.13 6.89 -23.97
C ASP A 139 33.44 5.95 -22.80
N ARG A 140 32.80 4.76 -22.77
CA ARG A 140 33.05 3.73 -21.76
C ARG A 140 32.83 2.33 -22.32
N THR A 141 33.76 1.43 -22.07
CA THR A 141 33.55 -0.01 -22.28
C THR A 141 33.62 -0.75 -20.96
N HIS A 142 32.64 -1.60 -20.70
CA HIS A 142 32.63 -2.44 -19.50
C HIS A 142 31.80 -3.68 -19.75
N ARG A 143 32.12 -4.78 -19.06
CA ARG A 143 31.22 -5.93 -19.03
C ARG A 143 29.98 -5.54 -18.24
N ALA A 144 28.83 -5.64 -18.88
CA ALA A 144 27.55 -5.46 -18.19
C ALA A 144 27.45 -6.50 -17.08
N GLY A 145 27.31 -6.04 -15.83
CA GLY A 145 27.04 -6.93 -14.70
C GLY A 145 25.84 -7.83 -15.01
N ARG A 146 25.93 -9.12 -14.67
CA ARG A 146 24.78 -10.01 -14.81
C ARG A 146 23.64 -9.43 -13.98
N PRO A 147 22.41 -9.27 -14.53
CA PRO A 147 21.26 -9.14 -13.65
C PRO A 147 21.30 -10.36 -12.74
N ALA A 148 21.23 -10.16 -11.42
CA ALA A 148 21.30 -11.24 -10.45
C ALA A 148 20.23 -12.28 -10.79
N ARG A 149 20.64 -13.32 -11.51
CA ARG A 149 19.85 -14.54 -11.65
C ARG A 149 20.01 -15.24 -10.34
N VAL A 150 19.08 -14.98 -9.43
CA VAL A 150 18.74 -15.94 -8.38
C VAL A 150 18.03 -17.10 -9.08
N ALA A 151 18.80 -17.93 -9.78
CA ALA A 151 18.41 -19.23 -10.31
C ALA A 151 19.65 -19.89 -10.94
N GLY A 152 20.20 -20.87 -10.23
CA GLY A 152 21.27 -21.74 -10.72
C GLY A 152 22.07 -22.29 -9.56
N GLN A 153 21.67 -23.47 -9.07
CA GLN A 153 22.36 -24.48 -8.27
C GLN A 153 23.52 -24.07 -7.33
N ALA A 154 23.57 -24.71 -6.15
CA ALA A 154 24.73 -24.74 -5.24
C ALA A 154 26.10 -24.83 -5.95
N LYS A 155 26.14 -25.53 -7.09
CA LYS A 155 27.30 -25.68 -7.98
C LYS A 155 27.77 -24.38 -8.63
N ASP A 156 26.87 -23.49 -9.03
CA ASP A 156 27.23 -22.20 -9.64
C ASP A 156 27.85 -21.27 -8.59
N ILE A 157 27.40 -21.36 -7.34
CA ILE A 157 27.92 -20.54 -6.23
C ILE A 157 29.34 -20.96 -5.88
N LEU A 158 29.61 -22.26 -5.82
CA LEU A 158 30.97 -22.75 -5.58
C LEU A 158 31.90 -22.31 -6.70
N THR A 159 31.51 -22.48 -7.97
CA THR A 159 32.38 -22.11 -9.11
C THR A 159 32.55 -20.60 -9.30
N LEU A 160 31.56 -19.80 -8.90
CA LEU A 160 31.65 -18.33 -8.94
C LEU A 160 32.55 -17.75 -7.86
N ASN A 161 32.62 -18.41 -6.70
CA ASN A 161 33.37 -17.91 -5.55
C ASN A 161 34.74 -18.59 -5.41
N ASP A 162 35.02 -19.68 -6.13
CA ASP A 162 36.31 -20.37 -6.14
C ASP A 162 37.37 -19.52 -6.85
N THR A 163 37.96 -18.62 -6.07
CA THR A 163 39.02 -17.69 -6.47
C THR A 163 40.30 -18.02 -5.70
N PRO A 164 41.49 -17.69 -6.23
CA PRO A 164 42.75 -17.95 -5.52
C PRO A 164 42.86 -17.25 -4.15
N GLU A 165 41.99 -16.29 -3.88
CA GLU A 165 41.92 -15.52 -2.63
C GLU A 165 40.97 -16.14 -1.59
N THR A 166 40.13 -17.11 -1.98
CA THR A 166 39.11 -17.72 -1.12
C THR A 166 39.54 -19.08 -0.57
N ASN A 167 39.36 -19.28 0.73
CA ASN A 167 39.63 -20.54 1.42
C ASN A 167 38.44 -21.52 1.27
N PHE A 168 38.71 -22.82 1.25
CA PHE A 168 37.68 -23.87 1.24
C PHE A 168 36.65 -23.70 2.39
N ALA A 169 37.11 -23.28 3.58
CA ALA A 169 36.22 -23.04 4.71
C ALA A 169 35.17 -21.95 4.43
N THR A 170 35.56 -20.85 3.78
CA THR A 170 34.64 -19.76 3.43
C THR A 170 33.70 -20.17 2.30
N LEU A 171 34.16 -20.98 1.34
CA LEU A 171 33.31 -21.58 0.31
C LEU A 171 32.26 -22.53 0.91
N TRP A 172 32.64 -23.33 1.91
CA TRP A 172 31.72 -24.21 2.62
C TRP A 172 30.68 -23.45 3.43
N ASP A 173 31.08 -22.39 4.14
CA ASP A 173 30.16 -21.56 4.91
C ASP A 173 29.19 -20.77 4.03
N THR A 174 29.65 -20.23 2.91
CA THR A 174 28.80 -19.54 1.93
C THR A 174 27.80 -20.50 1.29
N LEU A 175 28.22 -21.70 0.91
CA LEU A 175 27.32 -22.73 0.40
C LEU A 175 26.23 -23.08 1.42
N LYS A 176 26.60 -23.37 2.67
CA LYS A 176 25.65 -23.67 3.75
C LYS A 176 24.64 -22.53 3.95
N ALA A 177 25.11 -21.28 3.96
CA ALA A 177 24.26 -20.11 4.15
C ALA A 177 23.23 -19.99 3.03
N VAL A 178 23.64 -20.18 1.76
CA VAL A 178 22.73 -20.07 0.62
C VAL A 178 21.73 -21.23 0.60
N VAL A 179 22.18 -22.47 0.79
CA VAL A 179 21.30 -23.64 0.85
C VAL A 179 20.29 -23.50 1.99
N ARG A 180 20.73 -23.07 3.18
CA ARG A 180 19.83 -22.76 4.29
C ARG A 180 18.81 -21.68 3.92
N GLY A 181 19.24 -20.59 3.27
CA GLY A 181 18.35 -19.53 2.79
C GLY A 181 17.30 -20.05 1.80
N GLN A 182 17.68 -20.95 0.89
CA GLN A 182 16.76 -21.60 -0.04
C GLN A 182 15.72 -22.46 0.67
N PHE A 183 16.13 -23.27 1.65
CA PHE A 183 15.20 -24.07 2.45
C PHE A 183 14.23 -23.20 3.25
N ILE A 184 14.72 -22.13 3.89
CA ILE A 184 13.89 -21.18 4.63
C ILE A 184 12.88 -20.52 3.69
N ALA A 185 13.33 -20.02 2.54
CA ALA A 185 12.47 -19.37 1.55
C ALA A 185 11.42 -20.34 0.99
N ALA A 186 11.80 -21.57 0.65
CA ALA A 186 10.87 -22.60 0.18
C ALA A 186 9.79 -22.92 1.22
N ARG A 187 10.19 -23.15 2.48
CA ARG A 187 9.24 -23.39 3.59
C ARG A 187 8.32 -22.20 3.80
N GLN A 188 8.86 -20.98 3.83
CA GLN A 188 8.08 -19.78 4.05
C GLN A 188 7.08 -19.52 2.92
N ASN A 189 7.46 -19.80 1.68
CA ASN A 189 6.58 -19.69 0.52
C ASN A 189 5.46 -20.74 0.55
N ALA A 190 5.77 -21.98 0.93
CA ALA A 190 4.76 -23.03 1.11
C ALA A 190 3.73 -22.64 2.18
N LEU A 191 4.16 -22.21 3.36
CA LEU A 191 3.25 -21.76 4.44
C LEU A 191 2.35 -20.59 4.00
N ARG A 192 2.89 -19.62 3.24
CA ARG A 192 2.10 -18.51 2.71
C ARG A 192 1.10 -18.97 1.66
N HIS A 193 1.49 -19.91 0.81
CA HIS A 193 0.63 -20.50 -0.20
C HIS A 193 -0.53 -21.28 0.44
N ASP A 194 -0.25 -22.14 1.41
CA ASP A 194 -1.26 -22.92 2.14
C ASP A 194 -2.24 -22.00 2.88
N LYS A 195 -1.72 -20.98 3.59
CA LYS A 195 -2.56 -19.98 4.27
C LYS A 195 -3.47 -19.22 3.30
N ARG A 196 -2.96 -18.85 2.13
CA ARG A 196 -3.73 -18.16 1.09
C ARG A 196 -4.85 -19.05 0.55
N GLN A 197 -4.53 -20.30 0.22
CA GLN A 197 -5.53 -21.28 -0.23
C GLN A 197 -6.61 -21.52 0.83
N GLN A 198 -6.22 -21.64 2.10
CA GLN A 198 -7.19 -21.83 3.18
C GLN A 198 -8.12 -20.63 3.32
N LEU A 199 -7.60 -19.39 3.26
CA LEU A 199 -8.43 -18.20 3.26
C LEU A 199 -9.38 -18.12 2.06
N GLU A 200 -8.94 -18.52 0.86
CA GLU A 200 -9.79 -18.56 -0.34
C GLU A 200 -10.95 -19.56 -0.17
N VAL A 201 -10.67 -20.76 0.37
CA VAL A 201 -11.69 -21.79 0.66
C VAL A 201 -12.66 -21.31 1.75
N ASP A 202 -12.14 -20.78 2.85
CA ASP A 202 -12.95 -20.29 3.97
C ASP A 202 -13.88 -19.15 3.54
N ILE A 203 -13.38 -18.21 2.74
CA ILE A 203 -14.18 -17.12 2.17
C ILE A 203 -15.30 -17.69 1.28
N GLY A 204 -14.99 -18.66 0.41
CA GLY A 204 -16.00 -19.30 -0.44
C GLY A 204 -17.11 -19.97 0.38
N ALA A 205 -16.75 -20.69 1.45
CA ALA A 205 -17.72 -21.32 2.34
C ALA A 205 -18.57 -20.29 3.10
N LEU A 206 -17.95 -19.21 3.60
CA LEU A 206 -18.68 -18.14 4.29
C LEU A 206 -19.58 -17.34 3.34
N GLU A 207 -19.20 -17.16 2.08
CA GLU A 207 -20.03 -16.51 1.06
C GLU A 207 -21.31 -17.32 0.78
N GLU A 208 -21.19 -18.64 0.69
CA GLU A 208 -22.34 -19.53 0.49
C GLU A 208 -23.28 -19.51 1.71
N THR A 209 -22.73 -19.59 2.92
CA THR A 209 -23.56 -19.49 4.15
C THR A 209 -24.20 -18.11 4.31
N HIS A 210 -23.53 -17.04 3.89
CA HIS A 210 -24.12 -15.69 3.90
C HIS A 210 -25.25 -15.57 2.88
N ARG A 211 -25.11 -16.19 1.70
CA ARG A 211 -26.15 -16.22 0.66
C ARG A 211 -27.43 -16.90 1.17
N GLN A 212 -27.29 -17.92 2.02
CA GLN A 212 -28.42 -18.67 2.57
C GLN A 212 -29.06 -17.97 3.78
N CYS A 213 -28.27 -17.47 4.73
CA CYS A 213 -28.77 -17.02 6.03
C CYS A 213 -28.77 -15.48 6.21
N GLY A 214 -28.09 -14.71 5.37
CA GLY A 214 -28.02 -13.24 5.45
C GLY A 214 -27.44 -12.66 6.75
N SER A 215 -26.87 -13.50 7.63
CA SER A 215 -26.51 -13.11 8.99
C SER A 215 -25.40 -12.05 9.05
N LEU A 216 -25.59 -11.06 9.93
CA LEU A 216 -24.63 -9.99 10.24
C LEU A 216 -23.30 -10.53 10.80
N ALA A 217 -23.34 -11.64 11.55
CA ALA A 217 -22.14 -12.26 12.12
C ALA A 217 -21.25 -12.83 11.01
N VAL A 218 -21.85 -13.55 10.05
CA VAL A 218 -21.14 -14.14 8.89
C VAL A 218 -20.55 -13.03 8.01
N ARG A 219 -21.29 -11.93 7.80
CA ARG A 219 -20.80 -10.78 7.04
C ARG A 219 -19.59 -10.10 7.69
N ARG A 220 -19.56 -9.99 9.03
CA ARG A 220 -18.39 -9.47 9.76
C ARG A 220 -17.19 -10.40 9.60
N GLN A 221 -17.39 -11.70 9.70
CA GLN A 221 -16.31 -12.69 9.55
C GLN A 221 -15.73 -12.69 8.13
N LEU A 222 -16.58 -12.57 7.10
CA LEU A 222 -16.15 -12.36 5.71
C LEU A 222 -15.29 -11.11 5.53
N ALA A 223 -15.67 -10.00 6.15
CA ALA A 223 -14.89 -8.76 6.06
C ALA A 223 -13.48 -8.94 6.67
N ILE A 224 -13.38 -9.66 7.79
CA ILE A 224 -12.10 -9.95 8.45
C ILE A 224 -11.22 -10.85 7.56
N GLN A 225 -11.76 -11.96 7.05
CA GLN A 225 -11.00 -12.89 6.23
C GLN A 225 -10.56 -12.27 4.89
N ARG A 226 -11.43 -11.50 4.24
CA ARG A 226 -11.07 -10.75 3.02
C ARG A 226 -9.98 -9.73 3.29
N LYS A 227 -9.98 -9.08 4.46
CA LYS A 227 -8.89 -8.18 4.87
C LYS A 227 -7.57 -8.93 5.02
N GLN A 228 -7.59 -10.13 5.60
CA GLN A 228 -6.38 -10.96 5.74
C GLN A 228 -5.83 -11.43 4.38
N LEU A 229 -6.70 -11.79 3.43
CA LEU A 229 -6.30 -12.14 2.07
C LEU A 229 -5.68 -10.94 1.35
N ARG A 230 -6.32 -9.77 1.42
CA ARG A 230 -5.79 -8.52 0.85
C ARG A 230 -4.42 -8.17 1.42
N ALA A 231 -4.22 -8.31 2.72
CA ALA A 231 -2.92 -8.04 3.34
C ALA A 231 -1.79 -8.93 2.75
N LEU A 232 -2.06 -10.21 2.46
CA LEU A 232 -1.08 -11.09 1.82
C LEU A 232 -0.77 -10.66 0.36
N ASP A 233 -1.78 -10.20 -0.37
CA ASP A 233 -1.61 -9.71 -1.73
C ASP A 233 -0.91 -8.34 -1.75
N GLU A 234 -1.19 -7.48 -0.78
CA GLU A 234 -0.53 -6.19 -0.54
C GLU A 234 0.96 -6.40 -0.23
N ASP A 235 1.33 -7.30 0.68
CA ASP A 235 2.74 -7.65 0.97
C ASP A 235 3.48 -8.08 -0.30
N LYS A 236 2.83 -8.87 -1.16
CA LYS A 236 3.40 -9.34 -2.43
C LYS A 236 3.54 -8.20 -3.43
N ALA A 237 2.55 -7.32 -3.51
CA ALA A 237 2.57 -6.15 -4.37
C ALA A 237 3.65 -5.16 -3.90
N GLU A 238 3.78 -4.91 -2.60
CA GLU A 238 4.81 -4.06 -2.02
C GLU A 238 6.20 -4.62 -2.32
N TYR A 239 6.43 -5.92 -2.14
CA TYR A 239 7.69 -6.55 -2.49
C TYR A 239 8.02 -6.43 -3.99
N ALA A 240 7.04 -6.62 -4.87
CA ALA A 240 7.20 -6.44 -6.31
C ALA A 240 7.48 -4.97 -6.68
N LEU A 241 6.80 -4.02 -6.02
CA LEU A 241 7.02 -2.59 -6.17
C LEU A 241 8.41 -2.18 -5.68
N LEU A 242 8.85 -2.68 -4.53
CA LEU A 242 10.20 -2.47 -4.02
C LEU A 242 11.25 -2.96 -5.02
N ARG A 243 11.05 -4.14 -5.60
CA ARG A 243 11.96 -4.74 -6.58
C ARG A 243 11.98 -3.98 -7.91
N THR A 244 10.83 -3.50 -8.38
CA THR A 244 10.74 -2.70 -9.62
C THR A 244 11.27 -1.28 -9.42
N LYS A 245 11.11 -0.70 -8.23
CA LYS A 245 11.71 0.57 -7.79
C LYS A 245 13.21 0.43 -7.48
N GLN A 246 13.71 -0.79 -7.20
CA GLN A 246 15.12 -1.13 -7.09
C GLN A 246 15.84 -1.08 -8.46
N LYS A 247 15.91 0.10 -9.08
CA LYS A 247 16.70 0.34 -10.30
C LYS A 247 18.10 0.92 -10.02
N PHE A 248 18.43 1.29 -8.77
CA PHE A 248 19.57 2.20 -8.52
C PHE A 248 20.52 1.91 -7.33
N TYR A 249 20.62 0.67 -6.81
CA TYR A 249 21.60 0.37 -5.75
C TYR A 249 22.69 -0.61 -6.15
N THR A 250 23.94 -0.21 -5.95
CA THR A 250 25.06 -1.10 -5.65
C THR A 250 24.97 -1.52 -4.19
N GLY A 251 24.73 -2.80 -3.94
CA GLY A 251 25.23 -3.56 -2.78
C GLY A 251 24.65 -3.31 -1.39
N GLU A 252 24.25 -2.10 -0.99
CA GLU A 252 24.00 -1.82 0.44
C GLU A 252 22.66 -1.13 0.67
N ASN A 253 21.66 -1.91 1.08
CA ASN A 253 20.42 -1.68 1.86
C ASN A 253 19.91 -0.26 2.21
N ARG A 254 20.24 0.81 1.49
CA ARG A 254 19.74 2.17 1.74
C ARG A 254 18.93 2.66 0.55
N ALA A 255 17.66 2.27 0.49
CA ALA A 255 16.71 2.87 -0.44
C ALA A 255 16.67 4.40 -0.26
N GLY A 256 16.97 5.15 -1.32
CA GLY A 256 16.96 6.62 -1.38
C GLY A 256 18.22 7.31 -1.93
N ARG A 257 19.43 6.75 -1.78
CA ARG A 257 20.69 7.41 -2.24
C ARG A 257 21.15 7.00 -3.65
N LEU A 258 21.37 7.93 -4.57
CA LEU A 258 21.98 7.59 -5.87
C LEU A 258 23.45 7.14 -5.70
N PRO A 259 23.96 6.23 -6.54
CA PRO A 259 25.38 5.84 -6.52
C PRO A 259 26.31 7.06 -6.66
N PRO A 260 27.45 7.11 -5.94
CA PRO A 260 28.34 8.28 -5.93
C PRO A 260 28.77 8.76 -7.32
N HIS A 261 29.02 7.84 -8.26
CA HIS A 261 29.39 8.21 -9.63
C HIS A 261 28.26 8.95 -10.35
N ARG A 262 26.99 8.59 -10.13
CA ARG A 262 25.84 9.27 -10.75
C ARG A 262 25.51 10.59 -10.07
N LEU A 263 25.76 10.71 -8.76
CA LEU A 263 25.71 12.00 -8.07
C LEU A 263 26.74 12.97 -8.66
N ARG A 264 27.95 12.48 -8.96
CA ARG A 264 28.97 13.26 -9.68
C ARG A 264 28.49 13.65 -11.07
N THR A 265 27.96 12.70 -11.87
CA THR A 265 27.40 13.01 -13.20
C THR A 265 26.29 14.05 -13.15
N LYS A 266 25.32 13.94 -12.24
CA LYS A 266 24.27 14.95 -12.05
C LYS A 266 24.82 16.30 -11.61
N ALA A 267 25.86 16.33 -10.79
CA ALA A 267 26.52 17.57 -10.39
C ALA A 267 27.26 18.21 -11.58
N THR A 268 27.85 17.41 -12.47
CA THR A 268 28.49 17.88 -13.71
C THR A 268 27.46 18.37 -14.73
N GLU A 269 26.34 17.66 -14.91
CA GLU A 269 25.23 18.06 -15.80
C GLU A 269 24.55 19.36 -15.37
N ARG A 270 24.48 19.61 -14.05
CA ARG A 270 23.94 20.86 -13.48
C ARG A 270 24.98 21.99 -13.44
N ARG A 271 26.25 21.69 -13.71
CA ARG A 271 27.31 22.69 -13.73
C ARG A 271 27.20 23.45 -15.04
N VAL A 272 26.77 24.71 -14.94
CA VAL A 272 26.81 25.63 -16.08
C VAL A 272 28.28 25.89 -16.41
N GLY A 273 28.74 25.36 -17.55
CA GLY A 273 30.13 25.49 -17.97
C GLY A 273 30.48 26.88 -18.49
N GLU A 274 29.55 27.51 -19.21
CA GLU A 274 29.75 28.81 -19.87
C GLU A 274 28.44 29.61 -19.85
N LEU A 275 28.53 30.91 -19.61
CA LEU A 275 27.41 31.84 -19.66
C LEU A 275 27.65 32.89 -20.75
N ARG A 276 26.58 33.23 -21.47
CA ARG A 276 26.60 34.27 -22.51
C ARG A 276 26.26 35.61 -21.89
N LEU A 277 27.21 36.54 -21.94
CA LEU A 277 27.04 37.91 -21.49
C LEU A 277 26.14 38.71 -22.46
N PRO A 278 25.56 39.85 -22.03
CA PRO A 278 24.75 40.72 -22.89
C PRO A 278 25.49 41.19 -24.16
N ASP A 279 26.82 41.30 -24.07
CA ASP A 279 27.70 41.71 -25.16
C ASP A 279 28.00 40.57 -26.16
N GLY A 280 27.41 39.39 -25.95
CA GLY A 280 27.50 38.23 -26.84
C GLY A 280 28.68 37.30 -26.61
N THR A 281 29.63 37.66 -25.73
CA THR A 281 30.80 36.86 -25.36
C THR A 281 30.45 35.74 -24.37
N LEU A 282 31.08 34.57 -24.53
CA LEU A 282 30.95 33.42 -23.63
C LEU A 282 32.03 33.51 -22.55
N THR A 283 31.65 33.34 -21.28
CA THR A 283 32.56 33.38 -20.14
C THR A 283 32.42 32.13 -19.28
N CYS A 284 33.55 31.53 -18.91
CA CYS A 284 33.64 30.33 -18.06
C CYS A 284 34.18 30.64 -16.65
N GLN A 285 34.43 31.93 -16.34
CA GLN A 285 34.99 32.39 -15.07
C GLN A 285 33.90 32.43 -13.99
N GLU A 286 34.09 31.64 -12.92
CA GLU A 286 33.10 31.46 -11.84
C GLU A 286 32.77 32.76 -11.10
N GLU A 287 33.72 33.70 -11.02
CA GLU A 287 33.54 34.99 -10.34
C GLU A 287 32.55 35.91 -11.07
N LEU A 288 32.62 35.98 -12.41
CA LEU A 288 31.72 36.78 -13.24
C LEU A 288 30.30 36.19 -13.26
N ILE A 289 30.20 34.85 -13.20
CA ILE A 289 28.91 34.14 -13.14
C ILE A 289 28.17 34.44 -11.83
N ARG A 290 28.90 34.56 -10.71
CA ARG A 290 28.33 34.87 -9.39
C ARG A 290 27.93 36.34 -9.22
N GLN A 291 28.45 37.26 -10.02
CA GLN A 291 28.07 38.68 -9.96
C GLN A 291 26.77 38.99 -10.72
N GLN A 292 26.32 38.05 -11.55
CA GLN A 292 25.12 38.19 -12.38
C GLN A 292 23.84 37.66 -11.71
N PHE A 293 23.96 37.02 -10.53
CA PHE A 293 22.89 36.48 -9.69
C PHE A 293 23.08 36.89 -8.23
#